data_AF-A0A2N7Z677-F1
#
_entry.id   AF-A0A2N7Z677-F1
#
_cell.length_a   1.000
_cell.length_b   1.000
_cell.length_c   1.000
_cell.angle_alpha   90.00
_cell.angle_beta   90.00
_cell.angle_gamma   90.00
#
_symmetry.space_group_name_H-M   'P 1'
#
loop_
_entity.id
_entity.type
_entity.pdbx_description
1 polymer ?
#
loop_
_entity_poly.entity_id
_entity_poly.type
_entity_poly.pdbx_seq_one_letter_code
_entity_poly.pdbx_strand_id
1 'polypeptide(L)'
;MTFAVFAPPVGWGNSPDYRHVTHATEQAVAKPTAKGVGFEASRRHFGENFDTSTLAAVIKMMMATFGPRPEDMFARFAPAAGGYAFTMKDEFKGKISHHELEQTRRASRFTGADSDAVDSANVALAAYVKRKQVMDGYPRFEEALADTLQGETTLRGLQGMGVYGLSQYVPAHQMVGDGKAGVLETHSRGSAFVLDGVRHDYNDRRRVDRGYGYRLFNDKTQPDTASPNGSNTVVSQMPVGMKPKNIWSGFYQGAAGNCVTVSAIKVAMMRFGQNPAGIYKSISAVPGGFEVIMRDGYKVFLSHEERRKAEHGSKLEGSDQALKDDANFLYAVSAKRAQMENNDMRAGRSFEDAMHSLNDGEAPGQALRRLGLSAYVRQSTAQELAKGAIGTLADNTHSVVAVSGSVDNHGQKLGLTSSGWSDRAMWALKLV
;
A
#
# COMPACT_ATOMS: atom_id res chain seq x y z
N MET A 1 2.53 19.83 -17.38
CA MET A 1 1.63 19.02 -16.52
C MET A 1 2.50 18.18 -15.63
N THR A 2 2.69 18.62 -14.40
CA THR A 2 3.66 18.05 -13.46
C THR A 2 2.85 17.32 -12.39
N PHE A 3 2.98 16.00 -12.35
CA PHE A 3 2.44 15.20 -11.26
C PHE A 3 3.10 15.66 -9.95
N ALA A 4 2.30 16.03 -8.96
CA ALA A 4 2.80 16.18 -7.60
C ALA A 4 3.11 14.77 -7.05
N VAL A 5 4.32 14.29 -7.36
CA VAL A 5 4.96 13.18 -6.67
C VAL A 5 5.37 13.72 -5.31
N PHE A 6 4.61 13.42 -4.26
CA PHE A 6 5.01 13.76 -2.90
C PHE A 6 6.17 12.85 -2.48
N ALA A 7 7.34 13.46 -2.32
CA ALA A 7 8.52 12.90 -1.70
C ALA A 7 8.26 12.57 -0.21
N PRO A 8 9.00 11.62 0.39
CA PRO A 8 8.95 11.39 1.83
C PRO A 8 9.39 12.65 2.61
N PRO A 9 8.93 12.83 3.86
CA PRO A 9 9.25 14.00 4.67
C PRO A 9 10.76 14.12 4.90
N VAL A 10 11.31 15.28 4.54
CA VAL A 10 12.72 15.62 4.76
C VAL A 10 12.88 16.11 6.19
N GLY A 11 13.71 15.41 6.97
CA GLY A 11 14.45 16.00 8.08
C GLY A 11 14.13 15.49 9.47
N TRP A 12 14.98 14.59 9.99
CA TRP A 12 15.32 14.42 11.43
C TRP A 12 16.77 13.86 11.44
N GLY A 13 17.77 14.40 12.14
CA GLY A 13 17.75 15.03 13.46
C GLY A 13 18.19 14.00 14.51
N ASN A 14 19.51 13.87 14.71
CA ASN A 14 20.29 13.14 15.72
C ASN A 14 19.66 11.93 16.46
N SER A 15 20.17 10.73 16.16
CA SER A 15 19.97 9.52 16.96
C SER A 15 20.87 9.47 18.20
N PRO A 16 20.42 8.89 19.33
CA PRO A 16 21.25 8.63 20.50
C PRO A 16 22.23 7.48 20.24
N ASP A 17 23.45 7.64 20.75
CA ASP A 17 24.59 6.74 20.62
C ASP A 17 24.36 5.45 21.43
N TYR A 18 24.19 4.31 20.77
CA TYR A 18 24.21 2.98 21.39
C TYR A 18 25.45 2.24 20.88
N ARG A 19 26.56 2.42 21.60
CA ARG A 19 27.73 1.54 21.52
C ARG A 19 27.55 0.37 22.48
N HIS A 20 28.15 -0.76 22.07
CA HIS A 20 28.25 -2.07 22.73
C HIS A 20 27.16 -3.07 22.36
N VAL A 21 27.50 -4.05 21.50
CA VAL A 21 27.66 -5.46 21.90
C VAL A 21 28.69 -6.13 20.97
N THR A 22 29.50 -6.98 21.60
CA THR A 22 30.75 -7.66 21.23
C THR A 22 30.65 -8.80 20.21
N HIS A 23 31.80 -9.07 19.58
CA HIS A 23 32.13 -10.20 18.71
C HIS A 23 31.76 -11.58 19.28
N ALA A 24 31.19 -12.44 18.43
CA ALA A 24 31.22 -13.89 18.58
C ALA A 24 31.49 -14.54 17.22
N THR A 25 32.39 -15.53 17.26
CA THR A 25 33.15 -16.16 16.18
C THR A 25 32.35 -17.12 15.30
N GLU A 26 32.84 -17.28 14.06
CA GLU A 26 32.38 -18.22 13.04
C GLU A 26 32.45 -19.69 13.50
N GLN A 27 31.37 -20.43 13.25
CA GLN A 27 31.43 -21.87 12.97
C GLN A 27 30.52 -22.19 11.78
N ALA A 28 31.11 -22.87 10.80
CA ALA A 28 30.48 -23.29 9.56
C ALA A 28 29.37 -24.32 9.81
N VAL A 29 28.17 -24.01 9.33
CA VAL A 29 27.03 -24.93 9.27
C VAL A 29 26.62 -25.07 7.80
N ALA A 30 26.30 -26.32 7.43
CA ALA A 30 26.01 -26.84 6.10
C ALA A 30 25.20 -25.91 5.17
N LYS A 31 25.58 -25.84 3.88
CA LYS A 31 24.93 -25.09 2.79
C LYS A 31 23.42 -25.34 2.72
N PRO A 32 22.58 -24.35 3.07
CA PRO A 32 21.21 -24.26 2.62
C PRO A 32 21.23 -23.56 1.25
N THR A 33 20.43 -24.02 0.29
CA THR A 33 20.11 -23.28 -0.96
C THR A 33 19.75 -21.84 -0.58
N ALA A 34 20.67 -20.91 -0.85
CA ALA A 34 20.68 -19.61 -0.20
C ALA A 34 19.40 -18.82 -0.55
N LYS A 35 18.54 -18.65 0.45
CA LYS A 35 17.44 -17.69 0.50
C LYS A 35 17.95 -16.35 -0.05
N GLY A 36 17.48 -16.04 -1.26
CA GLY A 36 17.98 -14.98 -2.14
C GLY A 36 17.39 -15.13 -3.55
N VAL A 37 16.13 -15.57 -3.64
CA VAL A 37 15.22 -15.56 -4.80
C VAL A 37 15.77 -15.97 -6.19
N GLY A 38 16.80 -16.81 -6.25
CA GLY A 38 17.18 -17.60 -7.44
C GLY A 38 17.88 -16.88 -8.61
N PHE A 39 17.80 -15.55 -8.72
CA PHE A 39 18.44 -14.77 -9.80
C PHE A 39 19.14 -13.50 -9.31
N GLU A 40 19.98 -12.90 -10.15
CA GLU A 40 20.74 -11.67 -9.93
C GLU A 40 20.70 -10.73 -11.13
N ALA A 41 20.76 -9.43 -10.86
CA ALA A 41 21.02 -8.40 -11.88
C ALA A 41 22.50 -8.40 -12.28
N SER A 42 22.78 -8.04 -13.52
CA SER A 42 24.15 -7.84 -14.00
C SER A 42 24.63 -6.41 -13.74
N ARG A 43 25.91 -6.26 -13.38
CA ARG A 43 26.55 -4.94 -13.31
C ARG A 43 26.71 -4.37 -14.72
N ARG A 44 26.57 -3.06 -14.83
CA ARG A 44 26.90 -2.33 -16.07
C ARG A 44 28.38 -2.43 -16.38
N HIS A 45 28.71 -2.35 -17.66
CA HIS A 45 30.08 -2.13 -18.11
C HIS A 45 30.44 -0.65 -18.02
N PHE A 46 31.74 -0.35 -18.05
CA PHE A 46 32.20 1.05 -18.11
C PHE A 46 31.67 1.72 -19.38
N GLY A 47 31.10 2.93 -19.23
CA GLY A 47 30.50 3.69 -20.33
C GLY A 47 29.07 3.26 -20.73
N GLU A 48 28.51 2.22 -20.09
CA GLU A 48 27.16 1.73 -20.39
C GLU A 48 26.10 2.45 -19.54
N ASN A 49 25.01 2.91 -20.17
CA ASN A 49 23.82 3.43 -19.48
C ASN A 49 22.84 2.28 -19.21
N PHE A 50 23.19 1.43 -18.25
CA PHE A 50 22.43 0.23 -17.90
C PHE A 50 22.35 0.06 -16.39
N ASP A 51 21.17 -0.24 -15.87
CA ASP A 51 20.96 -0.61 -14.47
C ASP A 51 19.61 -1.31 -14.30
N THR A 52 19.61 -2.60 -13.96
CA THR A 52 18.39 -3.36 -13.66
C THR A 52 18.26 -3.70 -12.18
N SER A 53 19.10 -3.13 -11.31
CA SER A 53 19.16 -3.44 -9.88
C SER A 53 17.84 -3.19 -9.16
N THR A 54 17.18 -2.06 -9.42
CA THR A 54 15.84 -1.75 -8.85
C THR A 54 14.79 -2.78 -9.25
N LEU A 55 14.74 -3.13 -10.54
CA LEU A 55 13.72 -4.05 -11.05
C LEU A 55 13.97 -5.46 -10.50
N ALA A 56 15.22 -5.92 -10.49
CA ALA A 56 15.59 -7.16 -9.84
C ALA A 56 15.20 -7.15 -8.36
N ALA A 57 15.55 -6.10 -7.61
CA ALA A 57 15.24 -6.02 -6.18
C ALA A 57 13.73 -6.08 -5.89
N VAL A 58 12.91 -5.35 -6.65
CA VAL A 58 11.45 -5.36 -6.50
C VAL A 58 10.88 -6.72 -6.90
N ILE A 59 11.33 -7.33 -7.99
CA ILE A 59 10.89 -8.66 -8.41
C ILE A 59 11.23 -9.70 -7.35
N LYS A 60 12.46 -9.67 -6.80
CA LYS A 60 12.86 -10.56 -5.71
C LYS A 60 11.94 -10.39 -4.49
N MET A 61 11.64 -9.15 -4.12
CA MET A 61 10.71 -8.87 -3.03
C MET A 61 9.29 -9.39 -3.33
N MET A 62 8.81 -9.28 -4.57
CA MET A 62 7.52 -9.85 -4.98
C MET A 62 7.53 -11.38 -4.87
N MET A 63 8.56 -12.03 -5.37
CA MET A 63 8.71 -13.48 -5.29
C MET A 63 8.78 -13.99 -3.84
N ALA A 64 9.51 -13.28 -2.98
CA ALA A 64 9.60 -13.62 -1.56
C ALA A 64 8.27 -13.40 -0.80
N THR A 65 7.44 -12.45 -1.24
CA THR A 65 6.19 -12.08 -0.54
C THR A 65 4.98 -12.86 -1.03
N PHE A 66 4.88 -13.08 -2.34
CA PHE A 66 3.70 -13.67 -2.97
C PHE A 66 3.93 -15.10 -3.44
N GLY A 67 5.16 -15.45 -3.81
CA GLY A 67 5.54 -16.73 -4.41
C GLY A 67 6.36 -16.52 -5.69
N PRO A 68 7.23 -17.48 -6.06
CA PRO A 68 8.23 -17.28 -7.11
C PRO A 68 7.66 -17.27 -8.53
N ARG A 69 6.44 -17.80 -8.75
CA ARG A 69 5.87 -17.95 -10.10
C ARG A 69 5.09 -16.70 -10.52
N PRO A 70 4.93 -16.44 -11.83
CA PRO A 70 4.11 -15.32 -12.30
C PRO A 70 2.67 -15.35 -11.77
N GLU A 71 2.06 -16.52 -11.63
CA GLU A 71 0.70 -16.68 -11.10
C GLU A 71 0.56 -16.18 -9.66
N ASP A 72 1.65 -16.22 -8.90
CA ASP A 72 1.70 -15.77 -7.52
C ASP A 72 1.93 -14.24 -7.47
N MET A 73 2.82 -13.73 -8.33
CA MET A 73 3.19 -12.32 -8.42
C MET A 73 2.09 -11.41 -8.99
N PHE A 74 1.27 -11.89 -9.92
CA PHE A 74 0.18 -11.11 -10.52
C PHE A 74 -1.16 -11.35 -9.80
N ALA A 75 -2.18 -10.54 -10.09
CA ALA A 75 -3.56 -10.85 -9.69
C ALA A 75 -4.18 -11.92 -10.60
N ARG A 76 -3.77 -11.92 -11.88
CA ARG A 76 -4.05 -12.96 -12.86
C ARG A 76 -2.87 -13.07 -13.81
N PHE A 77 -2.46 -14.28 -14.13
CA PHE A 77 -1.52 -14.58 -15.21
C PHE A 77 -2.01 -15.83 -15.91
N ALA A 78 -2.16 -15.79 -17.23
CA ALA A 78 -2.67 -16.93 -17.99
C ALA A 78 -2.13 -16.94 -19.43
N PRO A 79 -1.94 -18.12 -20.03
CA PRO A 79 -1.68 -18.24 -21.45
C PRO A 79 -2.76 -17.53 -22.29
N ALA A 80 -2.34 -16.90 -23.37
CA ALA A 80 -3.21 -16.28 -24.37
C ALA A 80 -2.63 -16.49 -25.77
N ALA A 81 -3.42 -16.31 -26.82
CA ALA A 81 -2.94 -16.49 -28.19
C ALA A 81 -1.67 -15.66 -28.46
N GLY A 82 -0.53 -16.31 -28.73
CA GLY A 82 0.75 -15.67 -29.01
C GLY A 82 1.50 -15.09 -27.80
N GLY A 83 1.12 -15.45 -26.56
CA GLY A 83 1.84 -15.03 -25.35
C GLY A 83 1.04 -15.21 -24.07
N TYR A 84 1.00 -14.19 -23.22
CA TYR A 84 0.35 -14.23 -21.92
C TYR A 84 -0.51 -13.00 -21.67
N ALA A 85 -1.69 -13.19 -21.11
CA ALA A 85 -2.50 -12.12 -20.55
C ALA A 85 -2.24 -12.01 -19.06
N PHE A 86 -2.12 -10.78 -18.55
CA PHE A 86 -1.87 -10.53 -17.14
C PHE A 86 -2.76 -9.43 -16.58
N THR A 87 -2.95 -9.47 -15.28
CA THR A 87 -3.54 -8.40 -14.48
C THR A 87 -2.63 -8.17 -13.28
N MET A 88 -2.06 -6.98 -13.17
CA MET A 88 -1.26 -6.56 -12.01
C MET A 88 -2.14 -6.46 -10.76
N LYS A 89 -1.51 -6.45 -9.58
CA LYS A 89 -2.25 -6.35 -8.32
C LYS A 89 -2.96 -5.01 -8.14
N ASP A 90 -2.55 -3.99 -8.89
CA ASP A 90 -3.27 -2.72 -9.00
C ASP A 90 -4.32 -2.66 -10.13
N GLU A 91 -4.72 -3.81 -10.67
CA GLU A 91 -5.71 -3.99 -11.73
C GLU A 91 -5.29 -3.54 -13.14
N PHE A 92 -4.05 -3.08 -13.35
CA PHE A 92 -3.57 -2.84 -14.71
C PHE A 92 -3.59 -4.15 -15.52
N LYS A 93 -4.27 -4.13 -16.67
CA LYS A 93 -4.40 -5.30 -17.56
C LYS A 93 -3.52 -5.12 -18.77
N GLY A 94 -2.86 -6.18 -19.18
CA GLY A 94 -2.03 -6.18 -20.36
C GLY A 94 -1.85 -7.57 -20.97
N LYS A 95 -1.17 -7.57 -22.11
CA LYS A 95 -0.73 -8.78 -22.81
C LYS A 95 0.73 -8.63 -23.20
N ILE A 96 1.51 -9.68 -22.99
CA ILE A 96 2.91 -9.78 -23.43
C ILE A 96 2.95 -10.86 -24.49
N SER A 97 3.50 -10.55 -25.66
CA SER A 97 3.74 -11.54 -26.71
C SER A 97 4.98 -12.38 -26.43
N HIS A 98 5.10 -13.56 -27.06
CA HIS A 98 6.32 -14.35 -26.99
C HIS A 98 7.55 -13.59 -27.51
N HIS A 99 7.38 -12.74 -28.53
CA HIS A 99 8.45 -11.90 -29.06
C HIS A 99 8.94 -10.87 -28.03
N GLU A 100 8.03 -10.16 -27.36
CA GLU A 100 8.39 -9.18 -26.33
C GLU A 100 9.06 -9.82 -25.11
N LEU A 101 8.61 -11.01 -24.72
CA LEU A 101 9.26 -11.78 -23.67
C LEU A 101 10.68 -12.19 -24.07
N GLU A 102 10.88 -12.64 -25.31
CA GLU A 102 12.21 -12.98 -25.83
C GLU A 102 13.14 -11.76 -25.92
N GLN A 103 12.63 -10.60 -26.37
CA GLN A 103 13.37 -9.34 -26.34
C GLN A 103 13.80 -9.00 -24.90
N THR A 104 12.90 -9.19 -23.94
CA THR A 104 13.19 -8.94 -22.52
C THR A 104 14.29 -9.88 -22.00
N ARG A 105 14.20 -11.18 -22.29
CA ARG A 105 15.22 -12.18 -21.88
C ARG A 105 16.61 -11.84 -22.38
N ARG A 106 16.72 -11.40 -23.64
CA ARG A 106 18.00 -11.03 -24.25
C ARG A 106 18.59 -9.77 -23.63
N ALA A 107 17.74 -8.82 -23.24
CA ALA A 107 18.19 -7.49 -22.82
C ALA A 107 18.37 -7.34 -21.30
N SER A 108 17.63 -8.09 -20.49
CA SER A 108 17.60 -7.92 -19.02
C SER A 108 18.93 -8.27 -18.33
N ARG A 109 19.69 -9.20 -18.91
CA ARG A 109 20.89 -9.81 -18.34
C ARG A 109 20.68 -10.34 -16.91
N PHE A 110 19.48 -10.83 -16.60
CA PHE A 110 19.25 -11.59 -15.37
C PHE A 110 19.93 -12.95 -15.48
N THR A 111 20.65 -13.33 -14.43
CA THR A 111 21.40 -14.59 -14.37
C THR A 111 21.10 -15.30 -13.06
N GLY A 112 21.24 -16.63 -13.01
CA GLY A 112 20.93 -17.40 -11.81
C GLY A 112 21.05 -18.89 -12.07
N ALA A 113 21.29 -19.66 -11.01
CA ALA A 113 21.29 -21.13 -11.09
C ALA A 113 19.87 -21.70 -11.17
N ASP A 114 18.87 -20.93 -10.74
CA ASP A 114 17.46 -21.27 -10.82
C ASP A 114 16.88 -20.67 -12.11
N SER A 115 16.77 -21.49 -13.16
CA SER A 115 16.24 -21.08 -14.46
C SER A 115 14.80 -20.60 -14.37
N ASP A 116 13.99 -21.20 -13.50
CA ASP A 116 12.57 -20.87 -13.36
C ASP A 116 12.40 -19.50 -12.70
N ALA A 117 13.25 -19.16 -11.73
CA ALA A 117 13.32 -17.83 -11.14
C ALA A 117 13.76 -16.77 -12.17
N VAL A 118 14.77 -17.08 -12.99
CA VAL A 118 15.21 -16.18 -14.07
C VAL A 118 14.09 -15.95 -15.09
N ASP A 119 13.39 -16.99 -15.50
CA ASP A 119 12.25 -16.88 -16.43
C ASP A 119 11.11 -16.06 -15.83
N SER A 120 10.74 -16.34 -14.57
CA SER A 120 9.70 -15.60 -13.85
C SER A 120 10.06 -14.12 -13.68
N ALA A 121 11.34 -13.82 -13.45
CA ALA A 121 11.82 -12.44 -13.38
C ALA A 121 11.73 -11.71 -14.73
N ASN A 122 12.04 -12.40 -15.83
CA ASN A 122 11.88 -11.83 -17.17
C ASN A 122 10.40 -11.60 -17.53
N VAL A 123 9.49 -12.47 -17.08
CA VAL A 123 8.04 -12.24 -17.22
C VAL A 123 7.60 -10.99 -16.45
N ALA A 124 8.05 -10.83 -15.20
CA ALA A 124 7.73 -9.67 -14.39
C ALA A 124 8.26 -8.36 -15.01
N LEU A 125 9.51 -8.37 -15.48
CA LEU A 125 10.10 -7.25 -16.20
C LEU A 125 9.35 -6.92 -17.49
N ALA A 126 8.96 -7.92 -18.28
CA ALA A 126 8.20 -7.70 -19.52
C ALA A 126 6.82 -7.08 -19.23
N ALA A 127 6.16 -7.46 -18.14
CA ALA A 127 4.91 -6.85 -17.69
C ALA A 127 5.09 -5.38 -17.30
N TYR A 128 6.17 -5.07 -16.56
CA TYR A 128 6.55 -3.70 -16.22
C TYR A 128 6.74 -2.85 -17.48
N VAL A 129 7.55 -3.34 -18.43
CA VAL A 129 7.85 -2.64 -19.68
C VAL A 129 6.58 -2.45 -20.50
N LYS A 130 5.70 -3.46 -20.56
CA LYS A 130 4.41 -3.36 -21.25
C LYS A 130 3.53 -2.27 -20.65
N ARG A 131 3.47 -2.17 -19.32
CA ARG A 131 2.76 -1.09 -18.64
C ARG A 131 3.38 0.27 -18.98
N LYS A 132 4.69 0.40 -18.84
CA LYS A 132 5.42 1.63 -19.15
C LYS A 132 5.18 2.07 -20.60
N GLN A 133 5.23 1.14 -21.55
CA GLN A 133 4.93 1.40 -22.95
C GLN A 133 3.55 2.05 -23.13
N VAL A 134 2.52 1.46 -22.52
CA VAL A 134 1.14 1.95 -22.65
C VAL A 134 0.92 3.27 -21.91
N MET A 135 1.41 3.37 -20.68
CA MET A 135 1.14 4.51 -19.80
C MET A 135 1.93 5.76 -20.20
N ASP A 136 3.16 5.59 -20.66
CA ASP A 136 4.04 6.70 -21.06
C ASP A 136 3.96 6.97 -22.57
N GLY A 137 3.15 6.20 -23.31
CA GLY A 137 2.88 6.42 -24.73
C GLY A 137 4.04 6.07 -25.68
N TYR A 138 4.91 5.12 -25.31
CA TYR A 138 5.96 4.66 -26.21
C TYR A 138 5.34 3.93 -27.42
N PRO A 139 5.76 4.27 -28.65
CA PRO A 139 5.19 3.67 -29.86
C PRO A 139 5.52 2.18 -29.99
N ARG A 140 6.66 1.73 -29.43
CA ARG A 140 7.14 0.35 -29.51
C ARG A 140 7.62 -0.17 -28.15
N PHE A 141 7.44 -1.47 -27.92
CA PHE A 141 7.88 -2.13 -26.69
C PHE A 141 9.39 -2.02 -26.48
N GLU A 142 10.17 -2.14 -27.56
CA GLU A 142 11.63 -2.06 -27.52
C GLU A 142 12.13 -0.69 -27.01
N GLU A 143 11.44 0.39 -27.34
CA GLU A 143 11.80 1.73 -26.85
C GLU A 143 11.55 1.87 -25.35
N ALA A 144 10.39 1.36 -24.89
CA ALA A 144 10.10 1.29 -23.46
C ALA A 144 11.08 0.37 -22.71
N LEU A 145 11.50 -0.74 -23.32
CA LEU A 145 12.48 -1.66 -22.77
C LEU A 145 13.84 -0.96 -22.65
N ALA A 146 14.32 -0.35 -23.72
CA ALA A 146 15.60 0.36 -23.74
C ALA A 146 15.66 1.49 -22.70
N ASP A 147 14.58 2.24 -22.51
CA ASP A 147 14.51 3.25 -21.46
C ASP A 147 14.48 2.63 -20.05
N THR A 148 13.70 1.57 -19.85
CA THR A 148 13.62 0.83 -18.57
C THR A 148 14.98 0.28 -18.13
N LEU A 149 15.80 -0.18 -19.06
CA LEU A 149 17.12 -0.75 -18.76
C LEU A 149 18.14 0.29 -18.31
N GLN A 150 17.85 1.60 -18.40
CA GLN A 150 18.72 2.68 -17.90
C GLN A 150 18.57 2.93 -16.39
N GLY A 151 17.76 2.13 -15.70
CA GLY A 151 17.52 2.24 -14.27
C GLY A 151 16.24 2.96 -13.89
N GLU A 152 15.73 2.60 -12.72
CA GLU A 152 14.47 3.10 -12.17
C GLU A 152 14.65 3.47 -10.69
N THR A 153 13.88 4.43 -10.21
CA THR A 153 13.78 4.69 -8.77
C THR A 153 12.98 3.55 -8.11
N THR A 154 13.21 3.29 -6.82
CA THR A 154 12.44 2.25 -6.10
C THR A 154 10.94 2.49 -6.20
N LEU A 155 10.51 3.75 -6.03
CA LEU A 155 9.10 4.12 -6.14
C LEU A 155 8.52 3.78 -7.53
N ARG A 156 9.23 4.12 -8.62
CA ARG A 156 8.80 3.77 -9.98
C ARG A 156 8.77 2.27 -10.19
N GLY A 157 9.74 1.53 -9.66
CA GLY A 157 9.75 0.07 -9.68
C GLY A 157 8.49 -0.51 -9.03
N LEU A 158 8.13 -0.05 -7.83
CA LEU A 158 6.92 -0.51 -7.12
C LEU A 158 5.63 -0.13 -7.84
N GLN A 159 5.55 1.09 -8.38
CA GLN A 159 4.39 1.58 -9.12
C GLN A 159 4.21 0.83 -10.44
N GLY A 160 5.29 0.68 -11.23
CA GLY A 160 5.24 0.01 -12.52
C GLY A 160 5.01 -1.50 -12.40
N MET A 161 5.45 -2.13 -11.30
CA MET A 161 5.11 -3.53 -10.99
C MET A 161 3.68 -3.69 -10.43
N GLY A 162 2.97 -2.58 -10.18
CA GLY A 162 1.59 -2.59 -9.66
C GLY A 162 1.50 -3.11 -8.22
N VAL A 163 2.55 -2.93 -7.41
CA VAL A 163 2.62 -3.40 -6.02
C VAL A 163 2.82 -2.27 -5.01
N TYR A 164 2.85 -1.01 -5.44
CA TYR A 164 3.01 0.13 -4.53
C TYR A 164 1.93 0.19 -3.44
N GLY A 165 0.67 -0.07 -3.79
CA GLY A 165 -0.42 -0.12 -2.80
C GLY A 165 -0.26 -1.24 -1.76
N LEU A 166 0.56 -2.25 -2.07
CA LEU A 166 0.91 -3.38 -1.20
C LEU A 166 2.25 -3.18 -0.48
N SER A 167 2.79 -1.95 -0.48
CA SER A 167 4.08 -1.63 0.12
C SER A 167 3.95 -0.81 1.40
N GLN A 168 4.88 -1.02 2.33
CA GLN A 168 5.08 -0.22 3.52
C GLN A 168 6.48 0.39 3.48
N TYR A 169 6.59 1.68 3.76
CA TYR A 169 7.87 2.33 3.97
C TYR A 169 8.29 2.14 5.43
N VAL A 170 9.41 1.46 5.66
CA VAL A 170 9.84 1.03 6.99
C VAL A 170 11.33 1.27 7.21
N PRO A 171 11.76 1.46 8.46
CA PRO A 171 13.17 1.47 8.80
C PRO A 171 13.80 0.08 8.61
N ALA A 172 15.09 0.08 8.25
CA ALA A 172 15.91 -1.10 7.98
C ALA A 172 15.81 -2.21 9.04
N HIS A 173 15.73 -1.87 10.32
CA HIS A 173 15.65 -2.87 11.40
C HIS A 173 14.38 -3.73 11.32
N GLN A 174 13.31 -3.25 10.66
CA GLN A 174 12.10 -4.05 10.42
C GLN A 174 12.25 -5.02 9.24
N MET A 175 13.39 -5.02 8.55
CA MET A 175 13.76 -5.99 7.51
C MET A 175 14.71 -7.07 8.04
N VAL A 176 14.91 -7.14 9.36
CA VAL A 176 15.76 -8.13 10.03
C VAL A 176 14.90 -9.27 10.59
N GLY A 177 15.39 -10.50 10.49
CA GLY A 177 14.72 -11.72 10.97
C GLY A 177 14.21 -12.60 9.83
N ASP A 178 13.89 -13.85 10.14
CA ASP A 178 13.59 -14.89 9.14
C ASP A 178 12.40 -14.53 8.24
N GLY A 179 12.62 -14.67 6.93
CA GLY A 179 11.67 -14.38 5.86
C GLY A 179 11.38 -12.88 5.66
N LYS A 180 12.12 -11.97 6.31
CA LYS A 180 11.86 -10.52 6.17
C LYS A 180 12.50 -9.98 4.91
N ALA A 181 11.71 -9.91 3.85
CA ALA A 181 12.09 -9.33 2.57
C ALA A 181 11.78 -7.83 2.49
N GLY A 182 12.66 -7.08 1.83
CA GLY A 182 12.51 -5.65 1.56
C GLY A 182 13.39 -5.15 0.41
N VAL A 183 13.31 -3.86 0.11
CA VAL A 183 14.18 -3.16 -0.86
C VAL A 183 14.67 -1.86 -0.27
N LEU A 184 15.95 -1.54 -0.50
CA LEU A 184 16.57 -0.29 -0.10
C LEU A 184 17.15 0.43 -1.31
N GLU A 185 16.97 1.74 -1.38
CA GLU A 185 17.65 2.58 -2.36
C GLU A 185 19.17 2.56 -2.14
N THR A 186 19.91 2.43 -3.23
CA THR A 186 21.39 2.40 -3.19
C THR A 186 22.01 3.63 -3.83
N HIS A 187 21.37 4.13 -4.88
CA HIS A 187 21.73 5.33 -5.64
C HIS A 187 20.50 5.79 -6.42
N SER A 188 20.58 6.93 -7.11
CA SER A 188 19.41 7.63 -7.67
C SER A 188 18.49 6.79 -8.58
N ARG A 189 19.00 5.71 -9.20
CA ARG A 189 18.24 4.81 -10.08
C ARG A 189 18.54 3.32 -9.81
N GLY A 190 18.93 3.00 -8.58
CA GLY A 190 19.22 1.62 -8.19
C GLY A 190 18.77 1.30 -6.79
N SER A 191 18.48 0.02 -6.60
CA SER A 191 18.02 -0.54 -5.33
C SER A 191 18.64 -1.90 -5.10
N ALA A 192 18.75 -2.29 -3.84
CA ALA A 192 19.19 -3.61 -3.44
C ALA A 192 18.07 -4.34 -2.71
N PHE A 193 18.00 -5.64 -2.95
CA PHE A 193 17.10 -6.53 -2.24
C PHE A 193 17.64 -6.78 -0.83
N VAL A 194 16.76 -6.84 0.17
CA VAL A 194 17.12 -7.20 1.54
C VAL A 194 16.35 -8.45 1.91
N LEU A 195 17.05 -9.43 2.48
CA LEU A 195 16.46 -10.60 3.09
C LEU A 195 17.14 -10.92 4.40
N ASP A 196 16.35 -11.09 5.45
CA ASP A 196 16.82 -11.46 6.79
C ASP A 196 17.91 -10.50 7.33
N GLY A 197 17.78 -9.21 7.01
CA GLY A 197 18.73 -8.16 7.38
C GLY A 197 20.00 -8.12 6.53
N VAL A 198 20.10 -8.92 5.45
CA VAL A 198 21.21 -8.92 4.51
C VAL A 198 20.78 -8.24 3.22
N ARG A 199 21.48 -7.17 2.85
CA ARG A 199 21.37 -6.50 1.54
C ARG A 199 22.17 -7.28 0.50
N HIS A 200 21.53 -7.55 -0.64
CA HIS A 200 22.06 -8.19 -1.83
C HIS A 200 22.17 -7.14 -2.95
N ASP A 201 23.39 -6.75 -3.28
CA ASP A 201 23.71 -5.74 -4.27
C ASP A 201 24.59 -6.35 -5.37
N TYR A 202 23.95 -6.84 -6.43
CA TYR A 202 24.56 -7.76 -7.38
C TYR A 202 25.12 -8.99 -6.63
N ASN A 203 26.41 -9.28 -6.78
CA ASN A 203 27.09 -10.37 -6.07
C ASN A 203 27.61 -9.99 -4.67
N ASP A 204 27.43 -8.74 -4.23
CA ASP A 204 27.87 -8.29 -2.92
C ASP A 204 26.77 -8.49 -1.86
N ARG A 205 27.17 -8.87 -0.65
CA ARG A 205 26.27 -9.13 0.48
C ARG A 205 26.76 -8.40 1.72
N ARG A 206 25.89 -7.57 2.29
CA ARG A 206 26.23 -6.78 3.48
C ARG A 206 25.06 -6.75 4.45
N ARG A 207 25.34 -6.71 5.75
CA ARG A 207 24.28 -6.46 6.73
C ARG A 207 23.71 -5.05 6.54
N VAL A 208 22.43 -4.91 6.82
CA VAL A 208 21.77 -3.61 6.82
C VAL A 208 21.89 -3.00 8.20
N ASP A 209 22.59 -1.87 8.28
CA ASP A 209 22.85 -1.21 9.56
C ASP A 209 21.87 -0.05 9.83
N ARG A 210 21.41 0.62 8.77
CA ARG A 210 20.57 1.83 8.84
C ARG A 210 19.87 2.10 7.51
N GLY A 211 18.91 3.03 7.55
CA GLY A 211 18.18 3.50 6.37
C GLY A 211 16.71 3.11 6.40
N TYR A 212 16.02 3.46 5.33
CA TYR A 212 14.61 3.18 5.12
C TYR A 212 14.41 2.60 3.74
N GLY A 213 13.38 1.79 3.59
CA GLY A 213 12.97 1.30 2.28
C GLY A 213 11.61 0.66 2.36
N TYR A 214 11.32 -0.18 1.37
CA TYR A 214 9.98 -0.73 1.21
C TYR A 214 9.96 -2.21 1.53
N ARG A 215 8.88 -2.66 2.15
CA ARG A 215 8.51 -4.07 2.27
C ARG A 215 7.14 -4.27 1.66
N LEU A 216 6.88 -5.45 1.12
CA LEU A 216 5.53 -5.82 0.71
C LEU A 216 4.83 -6.58 1.83
N PHE A 217 3.51 -6.45 1.87
CA PHE A 217 2.65 -7.31 2.67
C PHE A 217 1.74 -8.14 1.76
N ASN A 218 1.33 -9.29 2.26
CA ASN A 218 0.30 -10.11 1.64
C ASN A 218 -0.99 -9.96 2.45
N ASP A 219 -2.00 -9.36 1.83
CA ASP A 219 -3.31 -9.11 2.43
C ASP A 219 -4.20 -10.36 2.44
N LYS A 220 -3.87 -11.36 1.62
CA LYS A 220 -4.60 -12.63 1.52
C LYS A 220 -4.13 -13.70 2.51
N THR A 221 -2.93 -13.57 3.08
CA THR A 221 -2.50 -14.48 4.16
C THR A 221 -3.18 -14.06 5.45
N GLN A 222 -3.97 -14.96 6.05
CA GLN A 222 -4.43 -14.78 7.44
C GLN A 222 -3.20 -14.62 8.35
N PRO A 223 -3.26 -13.76 9.39
CA PRO A 223 -2.13 -13.62 10.30
C PRO A 223 -1.91 -14.94 11.05
N ASP A 224 -0.65 -15.41 11.10
CA ASP A 224 -0.23 -16.67 11.74
C ASP A 224 -0.48 -16.75 13.26
N THR A 225 -1.17 -15.77 13.87
CA THR A 225 -1.35 -15.67 15.34
C THR A 225 -2.68 -15.03 15.76
N ALA A 226 -3.72 -15.02 14.94
CA ALA A 226 -5.05 -14.65 15.44
C ALA A 226 -5.61 -15.79 16.30
N SER A 227 -5.48 -15.65 17.63
CA SER A 227 -6.14 -16.51 18.60
C SER A 227 -7.66 -16.54 18.32
N PRO A 228 -8.29 -17.71 18.14
CA PRO A 228 -9.71 -17.81 17.76
C PRO A 228 -10.69 -17.30 18.83
N ASN A 229 -10.20 -16.93 20.01
CA ASN A 229 -11.03 -16.65 21.19
C ASN A 229 -11.22 -15.15 21.51
N GLY A 230 -10.80 -14.25 20.61
CA GLY A 230 -11.14 -12.83 20.70
C GLY A 230 -12.58 -12.60 20.25
N SER A 231 -13.51 -12.46 21.19
CA SER A 231 -14.91 -12.11 20.92
C SER A 231 -14.99 -10.79 20.12
N ASN A 232 -15.16 -10.85 18.80
CA ASN A 232 -15.29 -9.68 17.91
C ASN A 232 -16.49 -8.76 18.23
N THR A 233 -17.42 -9.21 19.09
CA THR A 233 -18.54 -8.42 19.63
C THR A 233 -18.11 -7.26 20.53
N VAL A 234 -16.84 -7.18 20.96
CA VAL A 234 -16.38 -6.09 21.85
C VAL A 234 -16.30 -4.74 21.14
N VAL A 235 -16.16 -4.72 19.81
CA VAL A 235 -16.00 -3.46 19.03
C VAL A 235 -17.32 -2.98 18.44
N SER A 236 -18.11 -3.89 17.86
CA SER A 236 -19.35 -3.57 17.14
C SER A 236 -20.45 -4.58 17.48
N GLN A 237 -21.69 -4.10 17.50
CA GLN A 237 -22.88 -4.94 17.64
C GLN A 237 -23.33 -5.54 16.30
N MET A 238 -22.75 -5.08 15.18
CA MET A 238 -23.14 -5.53 13.83
C MET A 238 -22.37 -6.78 13.40
N PRO A 239 -23.00 -7.71 12.67
CA PRO A 239 -22.28 -8.82 12.04
C PRO A 239 -21.19 -8.32 11.09
N VAL A 240 -20.05 -9.03 11.07
CA VAL A 240 -18.94 -8.73 10.16
C VAL A 240 -19.40 -8.81 8.70
N GLY A 241 -19.05 -7.82 7.89
CA GLY A 241 -19.42 -7.74 6.47
C GLY A 241 -20.80 -7.15 6.19
N MET A 242 -21.64 -6.94 7.20
CA MET A 242 -22.97 -6.33 7.00
C MET A 242 -22.84 -4.83 6.72
N LYS A 243 -23.35 -4.37 5.58
CA LYS A 243 -23.35 -2.95 5.22
C LYS A 243 -24.33 -2.16 6.10
N PRO A 244 -24.02 -0.90 6.43
CA PRO A 244 -24.96 -0.04 7.14
C PRO A 244 -26.21 0.21 6.31
N LYS A 245 -27.38 0.18 6.96
CA LYS A 245 -28.68 0.44 6.30
C LYS A 245 -28.81 1.89 5.84
N ASN A 246 -28.25 2.82 6.60
CA ASN A 246 -28.32 4.26 6.34
C ASN A 246 -26.96 4.93 6.50
N ILE A 247 -26.09 4.79 5.49
CA ILE A 247 -24.76 5.43 5.49
C ILE A 247 -24.81 6.97 5.36
N TRP A 248 -25.96 7.53 4.98
CA TRP A 248 -26.11 8.96 4.71
C TRP A 248 -26.28 9.71 6.03
N SER A 249 -27.46 9.61 6.66
CA SER A 249 -27.77 10.33 7.89
C SER A 249 -27.52 9.54 9.19
N GLY A 250 -27.16 8.26 9.09
CA GLY A 250 -26.83 7.45 10.27
C GLY A 250 -25.60 7.99 11.01
N PHE A 251 -24.57 8.40 10.26
CA PHE A 251 -23.56 9.35 10.75
C PHE A 251 -23.10 10.28 9.63
N TYR A 252 -22.68 11.50 9.95
CA TYR A 252 -22.11 12.45 9.00
C TYR A 252 -21.19 13.47 9.70
N GLN A 253 -20.53 14.30 8.91
CA GLN A 253 -19.67 15.37 9.38
C GLN A 253 -20.46 16.47 10.12
N GLY A 254 -20.22 16.65 11.42
CA GLY A 254 -20.79 17.74 12.22
C GLY A 254 -19.94 19.02 12.27
N ALA A 255 -18.68 18.98 11.84
CA ALA A 255 -17.79 20.16 11.86
C ALA A 255 -16.87 20.21 10.64
N ALA A 256 -16.56 21.41 10.16
CA ALA A 256 -15.66 21.61 9.02
C ALA A 256 -14.27 20.96 9.22
N GLY A 257 -13.64 20.54 8.12
CA GLY A 257 -12.25 20.07 8.07
C GLY A 257 -12.03 18.55 8.08
N ASN A 258 -12.95 17.75 8.61
CA ASN A 258 -12.79 16.28 8.68
C ASN A 258 -13.41 15.49 7.50
N CYS A 259 -13.88 16.17 6.46
CA CYS A 259 -14.66 15.58 5.36
C CYS A 259 -13.96 14.39 4.68
N VAL A 260 -12.63 14.46 4.50
CA VAL A 260 -11.81 13.39 3.91
C VAL A 260 -11.79 12.15 4.79
N THR A 261 -11.70 12.32 6.11
CA THR A 261 -11.75 11.20 7.05
C THR A 261 -13.15 10.61 7.11
N VAL A 262 -14.21 11.44 7.15
CA VAL A 262 -15.61 10.97 7.15
C VAL A 262 -15.95 10.20 5.87
N SER A 263 -15.60 10.74 4.70
CA SER A 263 -15.88 10.09 3.41
C SER A 263 -15.13 8.74 3.29
N ALA A 264 -13.87 8.68 3.75
CA ALA A 264 -13.10 7.43 3.76
C ALA A 264 -13.70 6.36 4.68
N ILE A 265 -14.15 6.74 5.89
CA ILE A 265 -14.84 5.82 6.82
C ILE A 265 -16.12 5.30 6.18
N LYS A 266 -16.94 6.18 5.59
CA LYS A 266 -18.19 5.77 4.92
C LYS A 266 -17.93 4.79 3.78
N VAL A 267 -16.92 5.09 2.96
CA VAL A 267 -16.50 4.24 1.84
C VAL A 267 -16.00 2.88 2.32
N ALA A 268 -15.18 2.84 3.37
CA ALA A 268 -14.71 1.60 3.97
C ALA A 268 -15.89 0.75 4.50
N MET A 269 -16.83 1.35 5.21
CA MET A 269 -18.02 0.65 5.73
C MET A 269 -18.93 0.13 4.63
N MET A 270 -19.07 0.85 3.52
CA MET A 270 -19.88 0.39 2.38
C MET A 270 -19.19 -0.71 1.56
N ARG A 271 -17.86 -0.75 1.55
CA ARG A 271 -17.09 -1.80 0.87
C ARG A 271 -17.00 -3.07 1.70
N PHE A 272 -16.64 -2.95 2.97
CA PHE A 272 -16.25 -4.07 3.83
C PHE A 272 -17.24 -4.38 4.97
N GLY A 273 -18.30 -3.60 5.10
CA GLY A 273 -19.28 -3.71 6.18
C GLY A 273 -19.04 -2.71 7.31
N GLN A 274 -20.09 -2.41 8.07
CA GLN A 274 -20.08 -1.45 9.16
C GLN A 274 -19.13 -1.85 10.29
N ASN A 275 -19.10 -3.13 10.66
CA ASN A 275 -18.25 -3.64 11.73
C ASN A 275 -16.75 -3.44 11.37
N PRO A 276 -15.94 -2.74 12.20
CA PRO A 276 -14.52 -2.51 11.94
C PRO A 276 -13.69 -3.77 11.71
N ALA A 277 -14.09 -4.93 12.24
CA ALA A 277 -13.44 -6.21 12.00
C ALA A 277 -13.58 -6.69 10.53
N GLY A 278 -14.52 -6.14 9.76
CA GLY A 278 -14.57 -6.34 8.30
C GLY A 278 -13.54 -5.48 7.56
N ILE A 279 -13.18 -4.33 8.12
CA ILE A 279 -12.28 -3.34 7.50
C ILE A 279 -10.82 -3.65 7.83
N TYR A 280 -10.48 -3.97 9.08
CA TYR A 280 -9.12 -4.30 9.49
C TYR A 280 -8.80 -5.79 9.32
N LYS A 281 -7.50 -6.14 9.36
CA LYS A 281 -7.05 -7.54 9.27
C LYS A 281 -7.35 -8.30 10.56
N SER A 282 -7.14 -7.65 11.72
CA SER A 282 -7.57 -8.18 13.02
C SER A 282 -7.74 -7.05 14.03
N ILE A 283 -8.62 -7.28 15.01
CA ILE A 283 -8.77 -6.43 16.19
C ILE A 283 -8.84 -7.34 17.41
N SER A 284 -7.98 -7.12 18.39
CA SER A 284 -7.97 -7.85 19.66
C SER A 284 -8.22 -6.87 20.80
N ALA A 285 -9.27 -7.09 21.57
CA ALA A 285 -9.47 -6.37 22.83
C ALA A 285 -8.48 -6.90 23.88
N VAL A 286 -7.81 -5.99 24.58
CA VAL A 286 -6.85 -6.27 25.65
C VAL A 286 -7.15 -5.35 26.85
N PRO A 287 -6.67 -5.63 28.07
CA PRO A 287 -7.06 -4.86 29.25
C PRO A 287 -6.84 -3.33 29.15
N GLY A 288 -5.87 -2.88 28.35
CA GLY A 288 -5.59 -1.45 28.16
C GLY A 288 -6.29 -0.79 26.96
N GLY A 289 -6.97 -1.57 26.10
CA GLY A 289 -7.53 -1.05 24.85
C GLY A 289 -7.66 -2.11 23.76
N PHE A 290 -7.16 -1.78 22.56
CA PHE A 290 -7.30 -2.59 21.36
C PHE A 290 -5.98 -2.69 20.60
N GLU A 291 -5.57 -3.91 20.27
CA GLU A 291 -4.53 -4.14 19.27
C GLU A 291 -5.19 -4.31 17.91
N VAL A 292 -4.82 -3.45 16.96
CA VAL A 292 -5.36 -3.44 15.59
C VAL A 292 -4.23 -3.73 14.62
N ILE A 293 -4.44 -4.75 13.78
CA ILE A 293 -3.61 -4.99 12.60
C ILE A 293 -4.42 -4.56 11.38
N MET A 294 -3.94 -3.55 10.69
CA MET A 294 -4.57 -3.02 9.48
C MET A 294 -4.34 -3.95 8.28
N ARG A 295 -5.13 -3.78 7.21
CA ARG A 295 -4.97 -4.59 5.98
C ARG A 295 -3.62 -4.39 5.31
N ASP A 296 -3.02 -3.23 5.48
CA ASP A 296 -1.67 -2.95 5.02
C ASP A 296 -0.57 -3.47 5.95
N GLY A 297 -0.93 -4.23 6.99
CA GLY A 297 0.00 -4.79 7.97
C GLY A 297 0.47 -3.81 9.03
N TYR A 298 0.02 -2.54 8.99
CA TYR A 298 0.38 -1.56 10.02
C TYR A 298 -0.27 -1.95 11.35
N LYS A 299 0.50 -1.88 12.45
CA LYS A 299 0.03 -2.24 13.79
C LYS A 299 -0.22 -1.00 14.62
N VAL A 300 -1.36 -0.96 15.27
CA VAL A 300 -1.76 0.13 16.17
C VAL A 300 -2.21 -0.47 17.49
N PHE A 301 -1.76 0.12 18.59
CA PHE A 301 -2.42 -0.03 19.89
C PHE A 301 -3.25 1.22 20.16
N LEU A 302 -4.56 1.04 20.37
CA LEU A 302 -5.51 2.10 20.68
C LEU A 302 -6.01 1.94 22.11
N SER A 303 -5.69 2.88 23.00
CA SER A 303 -6.14 2.84 24.39
C SER A 303 -7.64 3.18 24.54
N HIS A 304 -8.23 2.78 25.66
CA HIS A 304 -9.60 3.19 26.01
C HIS A 304 -9.76 4.71 26.18
N GLU A 305 -8.71 5.42 26.60
CA GLU A 305 -8.73 6.88 26.69
C GLU A 305 -8.73 7.55 25.31
N GLU A 306 -7.85 7.11 24.41
CA GLU A 306 -7.79 7.62 23.04
C GLU A 306 -9.11 7.38 22.30
N ARG A 307 -9.76 6.21 22.49
CA ARG A 307 -11.10 5.96 21.95
C ARG A 307 -12.14 6.98 22.46
N ARG A 308 -12.15 7.28 23.77
CA ARG A 308 -13.07 8.28 24.36
C ARG A 308 -12.79 9.69 23.85
N LYS A 309 -11.51 10.06 23.69
CA LYS A 309 -11.11 11.35 23.11
C LYS A 309 -11.58 11.46 21.66
N ALA A 310 -11.41 10.41 20.87
CA ALA A 310 -11.86 10.36 19.49
C ALA A 310 -13.38 10.50 19.33
N GLU A 311 -14.17 9.93 20.23
CA GLU A 311 -15.63 10.05 20.21
C GLU A 311 -16.11 11.51 20.27
N HIS A 312 -15.39 12.36 21.02
CA HIS A 312 -15.68 13.80 21.10
C HIS A 312 -14.95 14.59 20.01
N GLY A 313 -13.70 14.22 19.71
CA GLY A 313 -12.85 14.93 18.76
C GLY A 313 -13.24 14.74 17.29
N SER A 314 -13.93 13.66 16.96
CA SER A 314 -14.41 13.38 15.60
C SER A 314 -15.54 14.31 15.16
N LYS A 315 -16.31 14.86 16.12
CA LYS A 315 -17.48 15.71 15.87
C LYS A 315 -18.46 15.08 14.86
N LEU A 316 -18.66 13.77 14.94
CA LEU A 316 -19.64 13.07 14.12
C LEU A 316 -21.06 13.30 14.65
N GLU A 317 -21.96 13.67 13.76
CA GLU A 317 -23.39 13.76 14.02
C GLU A 317 -24.13 12.60 13.35
N GLY A 318 -25.42 12.43 13.65
CA GLY A 318 -26.27 11.40 13.04
C GLY A 318 -27.20 10.71 14.03
N SER A 319 -28.18 9.99 13.50
CA SER A 319 -29.26 9.36 14.27
C SER A 319 -28.99 7.90 14.65
N ASP A 320 -28.00 7.24 14.05
CA ASP A 320 -27.68 5.84 14.30
C ASP A 320 -26.46 5.74 15.24
N GLN A 321 -26.73 5.54 16.54
CA GLN A 321 -25.67 5.52 17.55
C GLN A 321 -24.70 4.36 17.34
N ALA A 322 -25.18 3.16 16.97
CA ALA A 322 -24.29 2.01 16.75
C ALA A 322 -23.34 2.25 15.57
N LEU A 323 -23.85 2.83 14.49
CA LEU A 323 -23.03 3.22 13.34
C LEU A 323 -22.03 4.33 13.68
N LYS A 324 -22.44 5.31 14.48
CA LYS A 324 -21.54 6.36 14.98
C LYS A 324 -20.42 5.79 15.86
N ASP A 325 -20.72 4.83 16.73
CA ASP A 325 -19.71 4.20 17.58
C ASP A 325 -18.65 3.45 16.76
N ASP A 326 -19.10 2.72 15.73
CA ASP A 326 -18.21 2.04 14.78
C ASP A 326 -17.36 3.05 13.98
N ALA A 327 -17.97 4.18 13.55
CA ALA A 327 -17.27 5.25 12.84
C ALA A 327 -16.24 5.96 13.74
N ASN A 328 -16.57 6.21 15.00
CA ASN A 328 -15.67 6.78 15.99
C ASN A 328 -14.48 5.86 16.27
N PHE A 329 -14.68 4.54 16.29
CA PHE A 329 -13.58 3.59 16.39
C PHE A 329 -12.62 3.68 15.20
N LEU A 330 -13.15 3.72 13.97
CA LEU A 330 -12.33 3.88 12.75
C LEU A 330 -11.58 5.21 12.73
N TYR A 331 -12.24 6.30 13.15
CA TYR A 331 -11.60 7.61 13.33
C TYR A 331 -10.46 7.54 14.35
N ALA A 332 -10.67 6.91 15.50
CA ALA A 332 -9.66 6.78 16.55
C ALA A 332 -8.42 6.02 16.07
N VAL A 333 -8.59 4.93 15.32
CA VAL A 333 -7.49 4.18 14.73
C VAL A 333 -6.74 5.01 13.68
N SER A 334 -7.47 5.77 12.85
CA SER A 334 -6.87 6.71 11.88
C SER A 334 -6.04 7.79 12.59
N ALA A 335 -6.55 8.38 13.67
CA ALA A 335 -5.85 9.37 14.48
C ALA A 335 -4.60 8.78 15.13
N LYS A 336 -4.69 7.56 15.65
CA LYS A 336 -3.53 6.89 16.25
C LYS A 336 -2.42 6.62 15.24
N ARG A 337 -2.78 6.21 14.03
CA ARG A 337 -1.80 6.09 12.94
C ARG A 337 -1.22 7.44 12.53
N ALA A 338 -2.05 8.48 12.43
CA ALA A 338 -1.57 9.84 12.15
C ALA A 338 -0.55 10.32 13.20
N GLN A 339 -0.79 10.03 14.48
CA GLN A 339 0.16 10.30 15.57
C GLN A 339 1.49 9.57 15.34
N MET A 340 1.44 8.25 15.10
CA MET A 340 2.64 7.42 14.91
C MET A 340 3.44 7.79 13.65
N GLU A 341 2.77 8.22 12.59
CA GLU A 341 3.40 8.68 11.35
C GLU A 341 3.81 10.17 11.40
N ASN A 342 3.54 10.86 12.52
CA ASN A 342 3.74 12.29 12.69
C ASN A 342 3.15 13.12 11.52
N ASN A 343 1.88 12.86 11.19
CA ASN A 343 1.11 13.58 10.18
C ASN A 343 1.26 15.10 10.34
N ASP A 344 1.47 15.80 9.22
CA ASP A 344 1.74 17.24 9.14
C ASP A 344 2.89 17.74 10.03
N MET A 345 3.83 16.84 10.35
CA MET A 345 4.99 17.09 11.20
C MET A 345 4.65 17.58 12.62
N ARG A 346 3.39 17.45 13.04
CA ARG A 346 2.90 17.89 14.36
C ARG A 346 2.10 16.84 15.10
N ALA A 347 1.46 15.90 14.40
CA ALA A 347 0.60 14.88 15.02
C ALA A 347 1.34 13.98 16.01
N GLY A 348 2.67 13.82 15.90
CA GLY A 348 3.47 13.00 16.80
C GLY A 348 3.58 13.55 18.23
N ARG A 349 3.17 14.81 18.46
CA ARG A 349 3.23 15.46 19.77
C ARG A 349 2.23 14.88 20.77
N SER A 350 1.00 14.61 20.33
CA SER A 350 -0.08 14.10 21.17
C SER A 350 -1.19 13.45 20.33
N PHE A 351 -2.08 12.68 20.96
CA PHE A 351 -3.23 12.11 20.25
C PHE A 351 -4.21 13.21 19.81
N GLU A 352 -4.34 14.26 20.61
CA GLU A 352 -5.14 15.46 20.32
C GLU A 352 -4.61 16.21 19.11
N ASP A 353 -3.28 16.42 19.01
CA ASP A 353 -2.66 17.02 17.82
C ASP A 353 -2.93 16.18 16.57
N ALA A 354 -2.94 14.86 16.70
CA ALA A 354 -3.28 13.95 15.62
C ALA A 354 -4.77 14.02 15.22
N MET A 355 -5.70 14.17 16.16
CA MET A 355 -7.10 14.45 15.82
C MET A 355 -7.24 15.82 15.13
N HIS A 356 -6.49 16.83 15.59
CA HIS A 356 -6.47 18.13 14.94
C HIS A 356 -5.97 18.06 13.49
N SER A 357 -4.99 17.21 13.18
CA SER A 357 -4.50 17.02 11.80
C SER A 357 -5.46 16.25 10.90
N LEU A 358 -6.44 15.55 11.47
CA LEU A 358 -7.53 14.96 10.69
C LEU A 358 -8.68 15.94 10.43
N ASN A 359 -8.69 17.07 11.15
CA ASN A 359 -9.83 17.99 11.24
C ASN A 359 -9.52 19.39 10.67
N ASP A 360 -8.37 19.60 10.03
CA ASP A 360 -7.95 20.90 9.48
C ASP A 360 -7.89 20.93 7.94
N GLY A 361 -8.46 19.91 7.29
CA GLY A 361 -8.52 19.79 5.83
C GLY A 361 -7.35 18.98 5.29
N GLU A 362 -7.67 17.83 4.69
CA GLU A 362 -6.66 16.87 4.25
C GLU A 362 -6.68 16.68 2.74
N ALA A 363 -5.59 16.17 2.18
CA ALA A 363 -5.58 15.82 0.76
C ALA A 363 -6.45 14.55 0.51
N PRO A 364 -7.23 14.50 -0.58
CA PRO A 364 -8.03 13.33 -0.92
C PRO A 364 -7.21 12.04 -0.95
N GLY A 365 -7.77 10.97 -0.35
CA GLY A 365 -7.14 9.64 -0.29
C GLY A 365 -6.23 9.38 0.92
N GLN A 366 -5.77 10.41 1.63
CA GLN A 366 -4.92 10.22 2.82
C GLN A 366 -5.61 9.39 3.91
N ALA A 367 -6.90 9.65 4.16
CA ALA A 367 -7.66 8.90 5.16
C ALA A 367 -7.85 7.42 4.78
N LEU A 368 -8.04 7.09 3.50
CA LEU A 368 -8.10 5.69 3.06
C LEU A 368 -6.77 4.96 3.33
N ARG A 369 -5.63 5.64 3.11
CA ARG A 369 -4.31 5.12 3.49
C ARG A 369 -4.22 4.91 5.00
N ARG A 370 -4.66 5.87 5.82
CA ARG A 370 -4.58 5.73 7.29
C ARG A 370 -5.51 4.66 7.86
N LEU A 371 -6.60 4.33 7.17
CA LEU A 371 -7.40 3.14 7.47
C LEU A 371 -6.74 1.82 6.99
N GLY A 372 -5.53 1.89 6.43
CA GLY A 372 -4.78 0.75 5.93
C GLY A 372 -5.30 0.16 4.64
N LEU A 373 -6.03 0.95 3.84
CA LEU A 373 -6.70 0.49 2.62
C LEU A 373 -5.91 0.76 1.33
N SER A 374 -4.64 1.17 1.42
CA SER A 374 -3.81 1.54 0.26
C SER A 374 -3.86 0.52 -0.89
N ALA A 375 -3.85 -0.77 -0.58
CA ALA A 375 -3.91 -1.85 -1.57
C ALA A 375 -5.25 -1.93 -2.33
N TYR A 376 -6.30 -1.35 -1.78
CA TYR A 376 -7.66 -1.39 -2.30
C TYR A 376 -8.11 -0.07 -2.93
N VAL A 377 -7.28 0.97 -2.92
CA VAL A 377 -7.63 2.26 -3.52
C VAL A 377 -7.17 2.33 -4.97
N ARG A 378 -8.05 2.75 -5.88
CA ARG A 378 -7.71 3.04 -7.28
C ARG A 378 -8.19 4.43 -7.67
N GLN A 379 -7.50 5.05 -8.62
CA GLN A 379 -8.05 6.19 -9.33
C GLN A 379 -9.34 5.78 -10.05
N SER A 380 -10.29 6.69 -10.13
CA SER A 380 -11.61 6.48 -10.70
C SER A 380 -12.03 7.73 -11.47
N THR A 381 -13.20 7.68 -12.07
CA THR A 381 -13.91 8.85 -12.60
C THR A 381 -15.25 9.04 -11.89
N ALA A 382 -15.82 10.25 -11.96
CA ALA A 382 -17.19 10.51 -11.53
C ALA A 382 -18.20 9.60 -12.27
N GLN A 383 -17.94 9.29 -13.55
CA GLN A 383 -18.78 8.40 -14.34
C GLN A 383 -18.79 6.95 -13.83
N GLU A 384 -17.63 6.40 -13.43
CA GLU A 384 -17.57 5.06 -12.83
C GLU A 384 -18.34 5.00 -11.50
N LEU A 385 -18.20 6.03 -10.67
CA LEU A 385 -18.92 6.13 -9.40
C LEU A 385 -20.44 6.31 -9.62
N ALA A 386 -20.82 7.07 -10.65
CA ALA A 386 -22.21 7.20 -11.09
C ALA A 386 -22.81 5.85 -11.54
N LYS A 387 -21.99 4.98 -12.16
CA LYS A 387 -22.36 3.61 -12.56
C LYS A 387 -22.35 2.59 -11.40
N GLY A 388 -22.07 3.03 -10.18
CA GLY A 388 -22.20 2.22 -8.98
C GLY A 388 -20.90 1.71 -8.36
N ALA A 389 -19.73 2.15 -8.85
CA ALA A 389 -18.50 1.96 -8.09
C ALA A 389 -18.59 2.68 -6.73
N ILE A 390 -17.96 2.10 -5.71
CA ILE A 390 -17.94 2.64 -4.34
C ILE A 390 -16.63 3.39 -4.16
N GLY A 391 -16.68 4.64 -3.71
CA GLY A 391 -15.49 5.46 -3.66
C GLY A 391 -15.70 6.86 -3.08
N THR A 392 -14.68 7.70 -3.18
CA THR A 392 -14.72 9.11 -2.76
C THR A 392 -14.63 10.04 -3.95
N LEU A 393 -15.38 11.14 -3.92
CA LEU A 393 -15.16 12.32 -4.76
C LEU A 393 -14.61 13.45 -3.91
N ALA A 394 -13.80 14.32 -4.50
CA ALA A 394 -13.38 15.54 -3.85
C ALA A 394 -13.16 16.68 -4.85
N ASP A 395 -13.43 17.89 -4.39
CA ASP A 395 -12.97 19.14 -5.00
C ASP A 395 -11.95 19.82 -4.06
N ASN A 396 -11.58 21.06 -4.33
CA ASN A 396 -10.59 21.81 -3.53
C ASN A 396 -11.04 22.08 -2.08
N THR A 397 -12.32 21.88 -1.77
CA THR A 397 -12.95 22.30 -0.52
C THR A 397 -13.57 21.16 0.28
N HIS A 398 -14.05 20.12 -0.38
CA HIS A 398 -14.83 19.08 0.27
C HIS A 398 -14.59 17.70 -0.35
N SER A 399 -14.69 16.67 0.48
CA SER A 399 -14.67 15.27 0.06
C SER A 399 -15.93 14.56 0.51
N VAL A 400 -16.51 13.77 -0.39
CA VAL A 400 -17.76 13.03 -0.18
C VAL A 400 -17.58 11.56 -0.51
N VAL A 401 -18.37 10.71 0.15
CA VAL A 401 -18.57 9.33 -0.29
C VAL A 401 -19.48 9.32 -1.51
N ALA A 402 -19.16 8.48 -2.48
CA ALA A 402 -19.99 8.13 -3.63
C ALA A 402 -20.30 6.63 -3.60
N VAL A 403 -21.59 6.29 -3.50
CA VAL A 403 -22.08 4.91 -3.45
C VAL A 403 -23.35 4.80 -4.30
N SER A 404 -23.39 3.83 -5.22
CA SER A 404 -24.56 3.56 -6.07
C SER A 404 -25.08 4.82 -6.78
N GLY A 405 -24.16 5.62 -7.34
CA GLY A 405 -24.48 6.88 -8.04
C GLY A 405 -25.06 7.99 -7.16
N SER A 406 -24.96 7.87 -5.84
CA SER A 406 -25.36 8.91 -4.88
C SER A 406 -24.14 9.39 -4.09
N VAL A 407 -24.18 10.64 -3.63
CA VAL A 407 -23.17 11.26 -2.80
C VAL A 407 -23.74 11.72 -1.47
N ASP A 408 -22.89 11.75 -0.45
CA ASP A 408 -23.22 12.30 0.86
C ASP A 408 -22.85 13.78 0.92
N ASN A 409 -23.81 14.63 1.24
CA ASN A 409 -23.58 16.05 1.49
C ASN A 409 -24.05 16.36 2.91
N HIS A 410 -23.13 16.27 3.88
CA HIS A 410 -23.43 16.48 5.30
C HIS A 410 -24.64 15.66 5.80
N GLY A 411 -24.70 14.38 5.44
CA GLY A 411 -25.78 13.47 5.83
C GLY A 411 -26.97 13.43 4.87
N GLN A 412 -27.05 14.37 3.92
CA GLN A 412 -28.05 14.35 2.87
C GLN A 412 -27.59 13.47 1.71
N LYS A 413 -28.42 12.48 1.33
CA LYS A 413 -28.22 11.70 0.11
C LYS A 413 -28.63 12.53 -1.11
N LEU A 414 -27.68 12.80 -2.00
CA LEU A 414 -27.93 13.48 -3.27
C LEU A 414 -27.56 12.58 -4.45
N GLY A 415 -28.24 12.72 -5.59
CA GLY A 415 -27.83 12.05 -6.83
C GLY A 415 -26.55 12.70 -7.38
N LEU A 416 -25.52 11.90 -7.69
CA LEU A 416 -24.18 12.37 -8.08
C LEU A 416 -24.20 13.25 -9.34
N THR A 417 -25.03 12.90 -10.32
CA THR A 417 -25.22 13.68 -11.55
C THR A 417 -26.07 14.93 -11.33
N SER A 418 -27.16 14.82 -10.58
CA SER A 418 -28.07 15.94 -10.30
C SER A 418 -27.48 17.01 -9.37
N SER A 419 -26.46 16.68 -8.57
CA SER A 419 -25.89 17.58 -7.56
C SER A 419 -24.71 18.42 -8.07
N GLY A 420 -24.36 18.34 -9.36
CA GLY A 420 -23.17 19.02 -9.93
C GLY A 420 -21.82 18.43 -9.49
N TRP A 421 -21.82 17.33 -8.71
CA TRP A 421 -20.59 16.66 -8.26
C TRP A 421 -19.82 16.05 -9.43
N SER A 422 -20.52 15.65 -10.49
CA SER A 422 -19.90 15.10 -11.71
C SER A 422 -18.98 16.10 -12.40
N ASP A 423 -19.32 17.39 -12.34
CA ASP A 423 -18.62 18.44 -13.10
C ASP A 423 -17.53 19.13 -12.27
N ARG A 424 -17.72 19.22 -10.94
CA ARG A 424 -16.78 19.92 -10.04
C ARG A 424 -15.69 19.02 -9.45
N ALA A 425 -15.90 17.70 -9.45
CA ALA A 425 -14.96 16.80 -8.81
C ALA A 425 -13.61 16.81 -9.53
N MET A 426 -12.56 17.09 -8.78
CA MET A 426 -11.18 17.09 -9.27
C MET A 426 -10.48 15.76 -8.98
N TRP A 427 -10.91 15.07 -7.92
CA TRP A 427 -10.36 13.78 -7.53
C TRP A 427 -11.47 12.75 -7.35
N ALA A 428 -11.25 11.57 -7.93
CA ALA A 428 -12.15 10.44 -7.80
C ALA A 428 -11.33 9.19 -7.48
N LEU A 429 -11.66 8.53 -6.39
CA LEU A 429 -11.06 7.28 -5.96
C LEU A 429 -12.14 6.22 -5.80
N LYS A 430 -11.83 4.96 -6.09
CA LYS A 430 -12.70 3.81 -5.82
C LYS A 430 -12.01 2.78 -4.93
N LEU A 431 -12.80 2.07 -4.14
CA LEU A 431 -12.35 0.86 -3.45
C LEU A 431 -12.61 -0.38 -4.29
N VAL A 432 -11.62 -1.25 -4.42
CA VAL A 432 -11.67 -2.50 -5.19
C VAL A 432 -11.69 -3.75 -4.35
#